data_AF-A0A962UG14-F1
#
_entry.id   AF-A0A962UG14-F1
#
_cell.length_a   1.000
_cell.length_b   1.000
_cell.length_c   1.000
_cell.angle_alpha   90.00
_cell.angle_beta   90.00
_cell.angle_gamma   90.00
#
_symmetry.space_group_name_H-M   'P 1'
#
loop_
_entity.id
_entity.type
_entity.pdbx_description
1 polymer ?
#
loop_
_entity_poly.entity_id
_entity_poly.type
_entity_poly.pdbx_seq_one_letter_code
_entity_poly.pdbx_strand_id
1 'polypeptide(L)'
;RLRARRRLARGARAESEVTLPAILGLETGLVHLRQASLPNLMRVKHTPIPLYGLEELGLSPQDLHFPAMTLHEVMPPRPRARMMFTPDVGGSVQDRVAQIMSAGVAGKAGKILESGTPEQQADAIIAFLCQRGFLEQPT
;
A
#
# COMPACT_ATOMS: atom_id res chain seq x y z
N ARG A 1 11.34 -31.53 -9.16
CA ARG A 1 11.42 -30.48 -8.12
C ARG A 1 11.19 -29.14 -8.79
N LEU A 2 10.45 -28.24 -8.16
CA LEU A 2 10.17 -26.89 -8.68
C LEU A 2 11.03 -25.89 -7.92
N ARG A 3 11.63 -24.93 -8.63
CA ARG A 3 12.34 -23.80 -8.03
C ARG A 3 11.44 -22.57 -8.08
N ALA A 4 11.23 -21.95 -6.93
CA ALA A 4 10.41 -20.75 -6.78
C ALA A 4 11.25 -19.62 -6.19
N ARG A 5 10.93 -18.38 -6.58
CA ARG A 5 11.49 -17.17 -5.98
C ARG A 5 10.36 -16.39 -5.32
N ARG A 6 10.53 -16.02 -4.06
CA ARG A 6 9.57 -15.20 -3.32
C ARG A 6 10.17 -13.88 -2.86
N ARG A 7 9.35 -12.84 -2.85
CA ARG A 7 9.70 -11.55 -2.26
C ARG A 7 9.55 -11.61 -0.74
N LEU A 8 10.49 -11.01 -0.03
CA LEU A 8 10.47 -10.83 1.41
C LEU A 8 10.32 -9.34 1.74
N ALA A 9 10.23 -9.03 3.03
CA ALA A 9 10.24 -7.66 3.52
C ALA A 9 11.49 -6.90 3.02
N ARG A 10 11.37 -5.57 2.91
CA ARG A 10 12.48 -4.67 2.56
C ARG A 10 13.15 -4.97 1.20
N GLY A 11 12.41 -5.57 0.27
CA GLY A 11 12.91 -5.85 -1.09
C GLY A 11 13.83 -7.07 -1.20
N ALA A 12 14.07 -7.78 -0.10
CA ALA A 12 14.82 -9.04 -0.12
C ALA A 12 14.08 -10.11 -0.93
N ARG A 13 14.82 -11.12 -1.40
CA ARG A 13 14.29 -12.22 -2.20
C ARG A 13 14.90 -13.53 -1.72
N ALA A 14 14.10 -14.58 -1.70
CA ALA A 14 14.55 -15.93 -1.35
C ALA A 14 14.22 -16.91 -2.48
N GLU A 15 15.13 -17.84 -2.73
CA GLU A 15 14.91 -18.98 -3.60
C GLU A 15 14.54 -20.21 -2.76
N SER A 16 13.68 -21.05 -3.29
CA SER A 16 13.20 -22.24 -2.60
C SER A 16 13.01 -23.37 -3.60
N GLU A 17 13.40 -24.58 -3.21
CA GLU A 17 13.15 -25.79 -3.97
C GLU A 17 12.02 -26.57 -3.29
N VAL A 18 11.01 -26.97 -4.07
CA VAL A 18 9.80 -27.63 -3.57
C VAL A 18 9.58 -28.94 -4.33
N THR A 19 9.24 -30.00 -3.60
CA THR A 19 8.86 -31.30 -4.17
C THR A 19 7.37 -31.28 -4.53
N LEU A 20 7.01 -31.82 -5.69
CA LEU A 20 5.62 -31.88 -6.16
C LEU A 20 4.93 -33.16 -5.65
N PRO A 21 3.60 -33.15 -5.38
CA PRO A 21 2.67 -32.04 -5.58
C PRO A 21 2.81 -30.95 -4.51
N ALA A 22 2.71 -29.69 -4.92
CA ALA A 22 2.85 -28.54 -4.03
C ALA A 22 1.86 -27.42 -4.38
N ILE A 23 1.49 -26.63 -3.37
CA ILE A 23 0.65 -25.44 -3.51
C ILE A 23 1.55 -24.20 -3.54
N LEU A 24 1.33 -23.33 -4.52
CA LEU A 24 2.10 -22.10 -4.70
C LEU A 24 1.15 -20.91 -4.76
N GLY A 25 1.38 -19.92 -3.89
CA GLY A 25 0.75 -18.60 -4.01
C GLY A 25 1.51 -17.74 -5.01
N LEU A 26 0.81 -17.13 -5.97
CA LEU A 26 1.40 -16.24 -6.98
C LEU A 26 1.07 -14.78 -6.64
N GLU A 27 2.09 -13.91 -6.69
CA GLU A 27 1.90 -12.46 -6.56
C GLU A 27 1.35 -11.91 -7.88
N THR A 28 0.25 -11.14 -7.81
CA THR A 28 -0.50 -10.65 -8.98
C THR A 28 0.33 -9.75 -9.90
N GLY A 29 1.35 -9.06 -9.37
CA GLY A 29 2.25 -8.21 -10.16
C GLY A 29 3.35 -8.96 -10.92
N LEU A 30 3.54 -10.27 -10.68
CA LEU A 30 4.58 -11.06 -11.36
C LEU A 30 4.10 -11.67 -12.69
N VAL A 31 2.79 -11.75 -12.90
CA VAL A 31 2.21 -12.47 -14.04
C VAL A 31 1.38 -11.50 -14.87
N HIS A 32 1.75 -11.36 -16.14
CA HIS A 32 0.90 -10.71 -17.13
C HIS A 32 0.09 -11.81 -17.82
N LEU A 33 -1.22 -11.82 -17.58
CA LEU A 33 -2.11 -12.75 -18.26
C LEU A 33 -2.10 -12.46 -19.76
N ARG A 34 -1.96 -13.50 -20.57
CA ARG A 34 -2.07 -13.36 -22.02
C ARG A 34 -3.47 -12.89 -22.40
N GLN A 35 -3.57 -12.03 -23.40
CA GLN A 35 -4.84 -11.75 -24.07
C GLN A 35 -5.37 -13.04 -24.70
N ALA A 36 -6.64 -13.35 -24.46
CA ALA A 36 -7.27 -14.52 -25.06
C ALA A 36 -7.61 -14.24 -26.52
N SER A 37 -7.26 -15.16 -27.42
CA SER A 37 -7.65 -15.06 -28.83
C SER A 37 -9.14 -15.30 -29.01
N LEU A 38 -9.75 -14.72 -30.05
CA LEU A 38 -11.16 -14.92 -30.37
C LEU A 38 -11.55 -16.40 -30.48
N PRO A 39 -10.78 -17.29 -31.16
CA PRO A 39 -11.11 -18.72 -31.19
C PRO A 39 -11.15 -19.36 -29.80
N ASN A 40 -10.26 -18.97 -28.89
CA ASN A 40 -10.25 -19.49 -27.52
C ASN A 40 -11.46 -18.98 -26.72
N LEU A 41 -11.83 -17.71 -26.89
CA LEU A 41 -13.02 -17.15 -26.26
C LEU A 41 -14.29 -17.87 -26.74
N MET A 42 -14.41 -18.10 -28.04
CA MET A 42 -15.55 -18.84 -28.60
C MET A 42 -15.59 -20.28 -28.06
N ARG A 43 -14.45 -20.97 -27.94
CA ARG A 43 -14.39 -22.31 -27.35
C ARG A 43 -14.83 -22.33 -25.88
N VAL A 44 -14.30 -21.42 -25.07
CA VAL A 44 -14.59 -21.36 -23.62
C VAL A 44 -16.04 -20.97 -23.37
N LYS A 45 -16.63 -20.08 -24.18
CA LYS A 45 -18.03 -19.68 -24.07
C LYS A 45 -19.01 -20.87 -24.10
N HIS A 46 -18.66 -21.92 -24.84
CA HIS A 46 -19.48 -23.13 -24.97
C HIS A 46 -18.99 -24.29 -24.11
N THR A 47 -17.93 -24.10 -23.34
CA THR A 47 -17.41 -25.14 -22.45
C THR A 47 -18.26 -25.18 -21.19
N PRO A 48 -18.93 -26.30 -20.87
CA PRO A 48 -19.69 -26.41 -19.63
C PRO A 48 -18.74 -26.33 -18.43
N ILE A 49 -19.09 -25.50 -17.45
CA ILE A 49 -18.38 -25.42 -16.17
C ILE A 49 -19.15 -26.32 -15.19
N PRO A 50 -18.56 -27.44 -14.75
CA PRO A 50 -19.23 -28.31 -13.79
C PRO A 50 -19.40 -27.57 -12.46
N LEU A 51 -20.60 -27.66 -11.90
CA LEU A 51 -20.91 -27.16 -10.57
C LEU A 51 -20.90 -28.36 -9.62
N TYR A 52 -20.07 -28.29 -8.58
CA TYR A 52 -19.99 -29.34 -7.57
C TYR A 52 -20.60 -28.88 -6.25
N GLY A 53 -21.60 -29.60 -5.78
CA GLY A 53 -22.17 -29.45 -4.43
C GLY A 53 -21.30 -30.11 -3.36
N LEU A 54 -21.63 -29.89 -2.08
CA LEU A 54 -20.90 -30.50 -0.97
C LEU A 54 -20.96 -32.03 -0.99
N GLU A 55 -22.14 -32.58 -1.27
CA GLU A 55 -22.36 -34.03 -1.33
C GLU A 55 -21.49 -34.70 -2.41
N GLU A 56 -21.39 -34.09 -3.59
CA GLU A 56 -20.56 -34.58 -4.70
C GLU A 56 -19.06 -34.52 -4.39
N LEU A 57 -18.65 -33.62 -3.48
CA LEU A 57 -17.29 -33.52 -2.96
C LEU A 57 -17.05 -34.40 -1.73
N GLY A 58 -18.07 -35.10 -1.23
CA GLY A 58 -17.99 -35.89 0.00
C GLY A 58 -17.78 -35.04 1.26
N LEU A 59 -18.24 -33.79 1.23
CA LEU A 59 -18.09 -32.82 2.32
C LEU A 59 -19.41 -32.62 3.05
N SER A 60 -19.33 -32.33 4.34
CA SER A 60 -20.43 -31.84 5.16
C SER A 60 -20.29 -30.32 5.38
N PRO A 61 -21.38 -29.61 5.75
CA PRO A 61 -21.29 -28.21 6.16
C PRO A 61 -20.33 -27.98 7.35
N GLN A 62 -20.11 -29.00 8.19
CA GLN A 62 -19.20 -28.91 9.33
C GLN A 62 -17.73 -28.82 8.89
N ASP A 63 -17.38 -29.43 7.76
CA ASP A 63 -16.02 -29.38 7.20
C ASP A 63 -15.64 -27.98 6.69
N LEU A 64 -16.63 -27.10 6.51
CA LEU A 64 -16.44 -25.69 6.15
C LEU A 64 -16.40 -24.75 7.36
N HIS A 65 -16.55 -25.26 8.59
CA HIS A 65 -16.43 -24.46 9.81
C HIS A 65 -14.95 -24.22 10.13
N PHE A 66 -14.31 -23.36 9.36
CA PHE A 66 -12.99 -22.84 9.70
C PHE A 66 -13.14 -21.85 10.86
N PRO A 67 -12.17 -21.80 11.81
CA PRO A 67 -12.10 -20.72 12.80
C PRO A 67 -11.83 -19.40 12.05
N ALA A 68 -12.90 -18.78 11.57
CA ALA A 68 -12.87 -17.54 10.84
C ALA A 68 -13.11 -16.39 11.81
N MET A 69 -12.32 -15.34 11.67
CA MET A 69 -12.54 -14.08 12.38
C MET A 69 -13.92 -13.55 12.00
N THR A 70 -14.80 -13.32 12.98
CA THR A 70 -16.12 -12.75 12.71
C THR A 70 -15.95 -11.29 12.31
N LEU A 71 -16.35 -10.95 11.09
CA LEU A 71 -16.37 -9.56 10.63
C LEU A 71 -17.46 -8.81 11.39
N HIS A 72 -17.07 -7.91 12.30
CA HIS A 72 -18.02 -7.12 13.07
C HIS A 72 -18.52 -5.89 12.31
N GLU A 73 -17.62 -5.09 11.76
CA GLU A 73 -17.96 -3.85 11.07
C GLU A 73 -16.89 -3.52 10.02
N VAL A 74 -17.33 -2.95 8.89
CA VAL A 74 -16.45 -2.38 7.88
C VAL A 74 -16.74 -0.88 7.81
N MET A 75 -15.81 -0.08 8.31
CA MET A 75 -15.89 1.37 8.18
C MET A 75 -14.82 1.89 7.21
N PRO A 76 -15.12 2.92 6.41
CA PRO A 76 -14.08 3.59 5.63
C PRO A 76 -13.05 4.22 6.58
N PRO A 77 -11.76 4.26 6.19
CA PRO A 77 -10.76 4.97 6.99
C PRO A 77 -11.15 6.44 7.11
N ARG A 78 -11.06 6.99 8.32
CA ARG A 78 -11.44 8.39 8.58
C ARG A 78 -10.61 9.31 7.67
N PRO A 79 -11.24 10.14 6.81
CA PRO A 79 -10.51 11.09 5.99
C PRO A 79 -9.66 12.00 6.87
N ARG A 80 -8.39 12.24 6.50
CA ARG A 80 -7.61 13.28 7.16
C ARG A 80 -8.25 14.62 6.84
N ALA A 81 -8.74 15.32 7.87
CA ALA A 81 -9.24 16.68 7.72
C ALA A 81 -8.13 17.55 7.12
N ARG A 82 -8.41 18.22 6.00
CA ARG A 82 -7.54 19.29 5.53
C ARG A 82 -7.70 20.44 6.51
N MET A 83 -6.64 20.79 7.22
CA MET A 83 -6.64 21.95 8.08
C MET A 83 -6.85 23.18 7.19
N MET A 84 -7.99 23.85 7.35
CA MET A 84 -8.23 25.12 6.67
C MET A 84 -7.30 26.14 7.28
N PHE A 85 -6.52 26.81 6.44
CA PHE A 85 -5.63 27.86 6.89
C PHE A 85 -6.44 28.97 7.57
N THR A 86 -6.03 29.33 8.79
CA THR A 86 -6.55 30.47 9.52
C THR A 86 -5.36 31.37 9.86
N PRO A 87 -5.34 32.65 9.42
CA PRO A 87 -4.25 33.55 9.73
C PRO A 87 -4.17 33.80 11.24
N ASP A 88 -2.95 33.91 11.76
CA ASP A 88 -2.72 34.09 13.19
C ASP A 88 -3.26 35.45 13.66
N VAL A 89 -4.21 35.42 14.59
CA VAL A 89 -4.89 36.61 15.09
C VAL A 89 -3.97 37.42 16.03
N GLY A 90 -2.94 36.80 16.61
CA GLY A 90 -1.98 37.43 17.51
C GLY A 90 -0.90 38.29 16.83
N GLY A 91 -0.75 38.18 15.50
CA GLY A 91 0.25 38.92 14.72
C GLY A 91 -0.17 40.36 14.34
N SER A 92 0.78 41.11 13.77
CA SER A 92 0.49 42.45 13.24
C SER A 92 -0.52 42.40 12.09
N VAL A 93 -1.21 43.51 11.81
CA VAL A 93 -2.16 43.61 10.69
C VAL A 93 -1.46 43.29 9.36
N GLN A 94 -0.22 43.73 9.20
CA GLN A 94 0.61 43.52 8.02
C GLN A 94 0.92 42.04 7.82
N ASP A 95 1.30 41.33 8.88
CA ASP A 95 1.60 39.89 8.83
C ASP A 95 0.35 39.08 8.49
N ARG A 96 -0.81 39.48 9.02
CA ARG A 96 -2.11 38.85 8.70
C ARG A 96 -2.50 39.04 7.24
N VAL A 97 -2.31 40.23 6.69
CA VAL A 97 -2.57 40.49 5.27
C VAL A 97 -1.62 39.69 4.38
N ALA A 98 -0.31 39.65 4.70
CA ALA A 98 0.66 38.84 3.97
C ALA A 98 0.29 37.33 3.99
N GLN A 99 -0.14 36.84 5.15
CA GLN A 99 -0.63 35.48 5.36
C GLN A 99 -1.87 35.14 4.51
N ILE A 100 -2.86 36.04 4.44
CA ILE A 100 -4.04 35.90 3.58
C ILE A 100 -3.67 35.90 2.10
N MET A 101 -2.82 36.85 1.68
CA MET A 101 -2.36 36.99 0.29
C MET A 101 -1.54 35.78 -0.17
N SER A 102 -0.86 35.09 0.75
CA SER A 102 -0.17 33.83 0.49
C SER A 102 -1.09 32.62 0.32
N ALA A 103 -2.41 32.81 0.28
CA ALA A 103 -3.43 31.77 0.15
C ALA A 103 -3.32 30.65 1.20
N GLY A 104 -2.79 30.98 2.38
CA GLY A 104 -2.66 30.00 3.44
C GLY A 104 -1.63 28.90 3.22
N VAL A 105 -0.55 29.23 2.50
CA VAL A 105 0.65 28.37 2.41
C VAL A 105 1.36 28.24 3.77
N ALA A 106 0.83 28.79 4.87
CA ALA A 106 1.25 28.39 6.22
C ALA A 106 0.60 27.05 6.60
N GLY A 107 1.15 25.93 6.15
CA GLY A 107 0.59 24.64 6.53
C GLY A 107 1.31 23.39 6.06
N LYS A 108 2.32 23.48 5.21
CA LYS A 108 3.33 22.42 5.17
C LYS A 108 4.28 22.70 6.32
N ALA A 109 4.32 21.82 7.31
CA ALA A 109 5.36 21.81 8.32
C ALA A 109 6.72 21.36 7.72
N GLY A 110 7.11 22.02 6.62
CA GLY A 110 8.35 21.83 5.91
C GLY A 110 9.15 23.11 6.04
N LYS A 111 10.42 22.96 6.39
CA LYS A 111 11.38 24.06 6.36
C LYS A 111 11.85 24.23 4.92
N ILE A 112 11.64 25.40 4.33
CA ILE A 112 12.22 25.73 3.03
C ILE A 112 13.72 26.01 3.28
N LEU A 113 14.58 25.33 2.52
CA LEU A 113 16.03 25.54 2.56
C LEU A 113 16.39 26.39 1.34
N GLU A 114 16.49 27.71 1.53
CA GLU A 114 16.68 28.67 0.42
C GLU A 114 18.16 28.81 0.00
N SER A 115 19.10 28.29 0.79
CA SER A 115 20.54 28.48 0.56
C SER A 115 21.36 27.39 1.24
N GLY A 116 22.55 27.11 0.70
CA GLY A 116 23.51 26.14 1.23
C GLY A 116 24.11 25.26 0.14
N THR A 117 25.19 24.56 0.46
CA THR A 117 25.72 23.52 -0.42
C THR A 117 24.80 22.28 -0.38
N PRO A 118 24.85 21.39 -1.38
CA PRO A 118 24.07 20.16 -1.38
C PRO A 118 24.23 19.33 -0.10
N GLU A 119 25.44 19.33 0.49
CA GLU A 119 25.76 18.61 1.72
C GLU A 119 25.00 19.19 2.92
N GLN A 120 25.00 20.52 3.05
CA GLN A 120 24.27 21.21 4.14
C GLN A 120 22.76 21.01 4.04
N GLN A 121 22.24 20.91 2.82
CA GLN A 121 20.83 20.62 2.60
C GLN A 121 20.49 19.16 2.94
N ALA A 122 21.37 18.20 2.60
CA ALA A 122 21.22 16.80 2.97
C ALA A 122 21.19 16.61 4.49
N ASP A 123 22.12 17.26 5.21
CA ASP A 123 22.17 17.21 6.68
C ASP A 123 20.88 17.77 7.31
N ALA A 124 20.37 18.87 6.78
CA ALA A 124 19.11 19.45 7.25
C ALA A 124 17.89 18.54 7.01
N ILE A 125 17.87 17.80 5.91
CA ILE A 125 16.82 16.80 5.62
C ILE A 125 16.92 15.63 6.60
N ILE A 126 18.12 15.09 6.82
CA ILE A 126 18.34 13.97 7.76
C ILE A 126 17.93 14.37 9.17
N ALA A 127 18.34 15.56 9.62
CA ALA A 127 17.96 16.09 10.93
C ALA A 127 16.44 16.22 11.09
N PHE A 128 15.75 16.75 10.07
CA PHE A 128 14.28 16.85 10.07
C PHE A 128 13.60 15.47 10.16
N LEU A 129 14.09 14.48 9.41
CA LEU A 129 13.53 13.12 9.40
C LEU A 129 13.76 12.41 10.74
N CYS A 130 14.92 12.59 11.37
CA CYS A 130 15.20 12.09 12.72
C CYS A 130 14.27 12.72 13.76
N GLN A 131 14.10 14.05 13.71
CA GLN A 131 13.25 14.79 14.66
C GLN A 131 11.77 14.40 14.58
N ARG A 132 11.33 13.89 13.42
CA ARG A 132 9.97 13.36 13.19
C ARG A 132 9.83 11.87 13.50
N GLY A 133 10.92 11.19 13.87
CA GLY A 133 10.92 9.76 14.16
C GLY A 133 10.81 8.86 12.91
N PHE A 134 11.12 9.39 11.73
CA PHE A 134 11.17 8.59 10.50
C PHE A 134 12.51 7.84 10.34
N LEU A 135 13.56 8.34 10.96
CA LEU A 135 14.89 7.74 11.04
C LEU A 135 15.34 7.65 12.50
N GLU A 136 16.10 6.61 12.83
CA GLU A 136 16.83 6.53 14.10
C GLU A 136 18.03 7.49 14.06
N GLN A 137 18.41 8.07 15.20
CA GLN A 137 19.58 8.95 15.24
C GLN A 137 20.84 8.15 14.91
N PRO A 138 21.66 8.61 13.95
CA PRO A 138 22.95 7.97 13.69
C PRO A 138 23.80 8.05 14.94
N THR A 139 24.33 6.90 15.37
CA THR A 139 25.25 6.77 16.52
C THR A 139 26.64 7.26 16.17
#